data_AF-A0A847L198-F1
#
_entry.id   AF-A0A847L198-F1
#
_cell.length_a   1.000
_cell.length_b   1.000
_cell.length_c   1.000
_cell.angle_alpha   90.00
_cell.angle_beta   90.00
_cell.angle_gamma   90.00
#
_symmetry.space_group_name_H-M   'P 1'
#
loop_
_entity.id
_entity.type
_entity.pdbx_description
1 polymer ?
#
loop_
_entity_poly.entity_id
_entity_poly.type
_entity_poly.pdbx_seq_one_letter_code
_entity_poly.pdbx_strand_id
1 'polypeptide(L)'
;MKKIIKNVFNFYVEGFRSMTLGKTLWLIILIKLFIMFCILRPFFFPRYLNEEKLGETKEEHVAGELIDRGIKEKDNILLIDTNKK
;
A
#
# COMPACT_ATOMS: atom_id res chain seq x y z
N MET A 1 44.79 19.25 -1.22
CA MET A 1 43.53 18.46 -1.15
C MET A 1 42.41 19.16 -0.37
N LYS A 2 42.63 19.66 0.85
CA LYS A 2 41.60 20.35 1.67
C LYS A 2 40.94 21.58 1.01
N LYS A 3 41.67 22.34 0.18
CA LYS A 3 41.16 23.51 -0.55
C LYS A 3 40.12 23.16 -1.62
N ILE A 4 40.29 22.04 -2.32
CA ILE A 4 39.39 21.61 -3.40
C ILE A 4 38.03 21.23 -2.82
N ILE A 5 38.01 20.43 -1.74
CA ILE A 5 36.79 20.05 -1.02
C ILE A 5 36.06 21.30 -0.51
N LYS A 6 36.81 22.28 0.03
CA LYS A 6 36.24 23.54 0.51
C LYS A 6 35.64 24.38 -0.63
N ASN A 7 36.30 24.43 -1.79
CA ASN A 7 35.77 25.12 -2.97
C ASN A 7 34.53 24.42 -3.54
N VAL A 8 34.51 23.09 -3.60
CA VAL A 8 33.34 22.33 -4.07
C VAL A 8 32.16 22.53 -3.12
N PHE A 9 32.42 22.51 -1.81
CA PHE A 9 31.39 22.80 -0.81
C PHE A 9 30.88 24.25 -0.93
N ASN A 10 31.78 25.22 -1.07
CA ASN A 10 31.40 26.61 -1.21
C ASN A 10 30.65 26.87 -2.53
N PHE A 11 31.03 26.21 -3.62
CA PHE A 11 30.33 26.28 -4.90
C PHE A 11 28.93 25.64 -4.84
N TYR A 12 28.77 24.53 -4.12
CA TYR A 12 27.46 23.92 -3.88
C TYR A 12 26.57 24.85 -3.04
N VAL A 13 27.10 25.40 -1.95
CA VAL A 13 26.39 26.35 -1.07
C VAL A 13 26.12 27.68 -1.78
N GLU A 14 27.05 28.18 -2.59
CA GLU A 14 26.90 29.41 -3.36
C GLU A 14 25.93 29.23 -4.52
N GLY A 15 26.00 28.16 -5.31
CA GLY A 15 25.03 27.86 -6.36
C GLY A 15 23.62 27.63 -5.80
N PHE A 16 23.52 27.10 -4.59
CA PHE A 16 22.27 26.95 -3.85
C PHE A 16 21.74 28.28 -3.28
N ARG A 17 22.64 29.21 -2.90
CA ARG A 17 22.29 30.48 -2.26
C ARG A 17 22.14 31.65 -3.24
N SER A 18 22.84 31.64 -4.38
CA SER A 18 22.94 32.78 -5.30
C SER A 18 21.78 32.88 -6.30
N MET A 19 20.88 31.89 -6.34
CA MET A 19 19.72 31.93 -7.22
C MET A 19 18.43 31.79 -6.41
N THR A 20 17.49 32.70 -6.66
CA THR A 20 16.08 32.53 -6.25
C THR A 20 15.53 31.19 -6.75
N LEU A 21 15.96 30.75 -7.93
CA LEU A 21 15.64 29.43 -8.49
C LEU A 21 16.19 28.26 -7.66
N GLY A 22 17.41 28.36 -7.13
CA GLY A 22 18.02 27.30 -6.32
C GLY A 22 17.32 27.09 -4.99
N LYS A 23 16.97 28.20 -4.31
CA LYS A 23 16.15 28.15 -3.08
C LYS A 23 14.76 27.58 -3.35
N THR A 24 14.08 28.02 -4.41
CA THR A 24 12.76 27.49 -4.77
C THR A 24 12.82 26.01 -5.12
N LEU A 25 13.83 25.57 -5.87
CA LEU A 25 13.99 24.18 -6.26
C LEU A 25 14.26 23.27 -5.05
N TRP A 26 15.13 23.69 -4.14
CA TRP A 26 15.35 22.95 -2.92
C TRP A 26 14.14 22.94 -2.00
N LEU A 27 13.43 24.07 -1.88
CA LEU A 27 12.17 24.15 -1.18
C LEU A 27 11.18 23.14 -1.75
N ILE A 28 11.06 23.04 -3.08
CA ILE A 28 10.23 22.04 -3.77
C ILE A 28 10.66 20.62 -3.43
N ILE A 29 11.95 20.30 -3.43
CA ILE A 29 12.46 18.96 -3.07
C ILE A 29 12.12 18.64 -1.61
N LEU A 30 12.33 19.59 -0.70
CA LEU A 30 12.00 19.45 0.72
C LEU A 30 10.49 19.26 0.92
N ILE A 31 9.67 20.06 0.25
CA ILE A 31 8.20 19.95 0.27
C ILE A 31 7.75 18.62 -0.32
N LYS A 32 8.36 18.15 -1.41
CA LYS A 32 7.99 16.89 -2.04
C LYS A 32 8.35 15.71 -1.16
N LEU A 33 9.53 15.75 -0.52
CA LEU A 33 9.94 14.77 0.48
C LEU A 33 8.99 14.80 1.68
N PHE A 34 8.64 15.98 2.19
CA PHE A 34 7.72 16.12 3.31
C PHE A 34 6.32 15.62 2.97
N ILE A 35 5.76 15.99 1.82
CA ILE A 35 4.43 15.57 1.35
C ILE A 35 4.41 14.06 1.08
N MET A 36 5.44 13.50 0.44
CA MET A 36 5.50 12.05 0.24
C MET A 36 5.65 11.29 1.56
N PHE A 37 6.37 11.86 2.52
CA PHE A 37 6.57 11.24 3.82
C PHE A 37 5.34 11.37 4.74
N CYS A 38 4.66 12.52 4.73
CA CYS A 38 3.51 12.81 5.59
C CYS A 38 2.18 12.37 4.99
N ILE A 39 2.04 12.34 3.66
CA ILE A 39 0.82 11.90 2.99
C ILE A 39 1.04 10.50 2.46
N LEU A 40 1.96 10.27 1.51
CA LEU A 40 2.13 8.95 0.89
C LEU A 40 2.47 7.87 1.93
N ARG A 41 3.36 8.08 2.89
CA ARG A 41 3.69 7.01 3.86
C ARG A 41 2.49 6.59 4.71
N PRO A 42 1.79 7.47 5.44
CA PRO A 42 0.62 7.08 6.22
C PRO A 42 -0.68 6.97 5.41
N PHE A 43 -0.73 7.32 4.10
CA PHE A 43 -1.88 7.13 3.19
C PHE A 43 -1.72 5.92 2.26
N PHE A 44 -0.49 5.52 1.96
CA PHE A 44 -0.14 4.34 1.17
C PHE A 44 0.09 3.10 2.07
N PHE A 45 0.33 3.26 3.38
CA PHE A 45 0.33 2.15 4.34
C PHE A 45 -0.95 1.85 5.14
N PRO A 46 -2.05 2.64 5.14
CA PRO A 46 -3.27 2.35 5.88
C PRO A 46 -4.37 1.69 5.02
N ARG A 47 -4.20 1.57 3.70
CA ARG A 47 -5.17 0.89 2.80
C ARG A 47 -4.56 -0.25 2.01
N TYR A 48 -3.30 -0.14 1.59
CA TYR A 48 -2.62 -1.25 0.91
C TYR A 48 -2.35 -2.44 1.84
N LEU A 49 -2.30 -2.25 3.16
CA LEU A 49 -2.22 -3.35 4.15
C LEU A 49 -3.53 -3.59 4.91
N ASN A 50 -4.40 -2.59 5.06
CA ASN A 50 -5.64 -2.77 5.82
C ASN A 50 -6.85 -3.16 4.96
N GLU A 51 -6.85 -2.94 3.64
CA GLU A 51 -7.92 -3.49 2.78
C GLU A 51 -7.68 -4.98 2.47
N GLU A 52 -6.44 -5.47 2.52
CA GLU A 52 -6.15 -6.92 2.53
C GLU A 52 -6.42 -7.58 3.90
N LYS A 53 -6.64 -6.78 4.95
CA LYS A 53 -6.85 -7.26 6.34
C LYS A 53 -8.18 -6.80 6.93
N LEU A 54 -9.12 -6.32 6.12
CA LEU A 54 -10.50 -6.10 6.51
C LEU A 54 -11.43 -6.99 5.68
N GLY A 55 -11.30 -8.29 5.91
CA GLY A 55 -12.47 -9.03 6.35
C GLY A 55 -13.34 -9.75 5.33
N GLU A 56 -12.87 -10.06 4.12
CA GLU A 56 -13.45 -11.17 3.33
C GLU A 56 -12.37 -11.90 2.55
N THR A 57 -11.75 -12.88 3.19
CA THR A 57 -11.08 -13.99 2.54
C THR A 57 -12.10 -14.66 1.62
N LYS A 58 -12.07 -14.32 0.32
CA LYS A 58 -12.86 -14.94 -0.74
C LYS A 58 -12.77 -16.48 -0.70
N GLU A 59 -11.70 -16.99 -0.10
CA GLU A 59 -11.44 -18.42 0.14
C GLU A 59 -12.41 -19.03 1.18
N GLU A 60 -12.72 -18.32 2.27
CA GLU A 60 -13.60 -18.82 3.34
C GLU A 60 -15.08 -18.74 2.95
N HIS A 61 -15.45 -17.71 2.18
CA HIS A 61 -16.80 -17.59 1.62
C HIS A 61 -17.08 -18.69 0.58
N VAL A 62 -16.12 -19.01 -0.29
CA VAL A 62 -16.27 -20.09 -1.28
C VAL A 62 -16.23 -21.47 -0.60
N ALA A 63 -15.38 -21.67 0.42
CA ALA A 63 -15.38 -22.92 1.18
C ALA A 63 -16.72 -23.15 1.89
N GLY A 64 -17.31 -22.11 2.49
CA GLY A 64 -18.64 -22.16 3.10
C GLY A 64 -19.74 -22.50 2.08
N GLU A 65 -19.72 -21.89 0.90
CA GLU A 65 -20.68 -22.22 -0.16
C GLU A 65 -20.53 -23.66 -0.69
N LEU A 66 -19.30 -24.19 -0.78
CA LEU A 66 -19.07 -25.57 -1.23
C LEU A 66 -19.53 -26.60 -0.19
N ILE A 67 -19.35 -26.30 1.11
CA ILE A 67 -19.85 -27.12 2.21
C ILE A 67 -21.38 -27.08 2.25
N ASP A 68 -21.99 -25.90 2.13
CA ASP A 68 -23.45 -25.75 2.15
C ASP A 68 -24.12 -26.42 0.95
N ARG A 69 -23.56 -26.28 -0.27
CA ARG A 69 -24.03 -27.01 -1.47
C ARG A 69 -23.83 -28.52 -1.33
N GLY A 70 -22.71 -28.97 -0.76
CA GLY A 70 -22.43 -30.40 -0.55
C GLY A 70 -23.36 -31.05 0.48
N ILE A 71 -23.72 -30.34 1.56
CA ILE A 71 -24.68 -30.81 2.57
C ILE A 71 -26.09 -30.82 1.97
N LYS A 72 -26.50 -29.75 1.28
CA LYS A 72 -27.81 -29.65 0.64
C LYS A 72 -28.04 -30.74 -0.41
N GLU A 73 -27.02 -31.09 -1.20
CA GLU A 73 -27.09 -32.19 -2.17
C GLU A 73 -27.27 -33.54 -1.44
N LYS A 74 -26.52 -33.77 -0.37
CA LYS A 74 -26.58 -35.02 0.43
C LYS A 74 -27.93 -35.19 1.12
N ASP A 75 -28.51 -34.11 1.66
CA ASP A 75 -29.84 -34.14 2.30
C ASP A 75 -30.94 -34.42 1.28
N ASN A 76 -30.88 -33.85 0.07
CA ASN A 76 -31.84 -34.16 -1.00
C ASN A 76 -31.77 -35.63 -1.44
N ILE A 77 -30.56 -36.21 -1.55
CA ILE A 77 -30.37 -37.62 -1.89
C ILE A 77 -30.93 -38.53 -0.78
N LEU A 78 -30.66 -38.23 0.49
CA LEU A 78 -31.17 -38.99 1.63
C LEU A 78 -32.70 -38.94 1.73
N LEU A 79 -33.33 -37.80 1.43
CA LEU A 79 -34.79 -37.67 1.41
C LEU A 79 -35.42 -38.49 0.27
N ILE A 80 -34.78 -38.59 -0.89
CA ILE A 80 -35.25 -39.41 -2.02
C ILE A 80 -35.09 -40.91 -1.70
N ASP A 81 -34.01 -41.31 -1.06
CA ASP A 81 -33.77 -42.72 -0.68
C ASP A 81 -34.70 -43.20 0.45
N THR A 82 -35.09 -42.31 1.37
CA THR A 82 -36.01 -42.65 2.47
C THR A 82 -37.47 -42.74 2.01
N ASN A 83 -37.85 -42.01 0.95
CA ASN A 83 -39.21 -42.03 0.40
C ASN A 83 -39.47 -43.19 -0.58
N LYS A 84 -38.42 -43.93 -0.99
CA LYS A 84 -38.48 -45.01 -1.99
C LYS A 84 -38.77 -46.41 -1.40
N LYS A 85 -39.14 -46.51 -0.12
CA LYS A 85 -39.46 -47.78 0.55
C LYS A 85 -40.91 -47.81 1.01
#